data_AF-A0A820XR95-F1
#
_entry.id   AF-A0A820XR95-F1
#
_cell.length_a   1.000
_cell.length_b   1.000
_cell.length_c   1.000
_cell.angle_alpha   90.00
_cell.angle_beta   90.00
_cell.angle_gamma   90.00
#
_symmetry.space_group_name_H-M   'P 1'
#
loop_
_entity.id
_entity.type
_entity.pdbx_description
1 polymer ?
#
loop_
_entity_poly.entity_id
_entity_poly.type
_entity_poly.pdbx_seq_one_letter_code
_entity_poly.pdbx_strand_id
1 'polypeptide(L)'
;GEHTSVKTVVTSKVGGLASFITKKDKCIGCKTVLQEQGTALCSYCKEKEGDYFQKEIESLQELEEKFTRLWTECQRCQGARLEDVLCTNRDCPIFYMRRKVQKDLTDQNRIISRFNAAPLNW
;
A
#
# COMPACT_ATOMS: atom_id res chain seq x y z
N GLY A 1 -18.82 17.77 1.50
CA GLY A 1 -20.28 17.97 1.51
C GLY A 1 -20.98 16.63 1.67
N GLU A 2 -22.29 16.59 1.83
CA GLU A 2 -23.10 15.38 2.08
C GLU A 2 -22.62 14.13 1.30
N HIS A 3 -22.40 14.27 -0.01
CA HIS A 3 -21.99 13.19 -0.91
C HIS A 3 -20.55 12.70 -0.76
N THR A 4 -19.66 13.47 -0.14
CA THR A 4 -18.26 13.07 0.12
C THR A 4 -18.07 12.59 1.56
N SER A 5 -18.97 12.95 2.48
CA SER A 5 -18.94 12.54 3.89
C SER A 5 -19.20 11.05 4.08
N VAL A 6 -19.83 10.38 3.11
CA VAL A 6 -20.09 8.93 3.12
C VAL A 6 -18.82 8.08 2.93
N LYS A 7 -17.70 8.68 2.51
CA LYS A 7 -16.42 7.99 2.32
C LYS A 7 -15.42 8.43 3.39
N THR A 8 -15.19 7.55 4.36
CA THR A 8 -14.17 7.76 5.41
C THR A 8 -13.17 6.62 5.39
N VAL A 9 -11.88 6.94 5.37
CA VAL A 9 -10.79 5.96 5.47
C VAL A 9 -10.29 5.95 6.92
N VAL A 10 -10.39 4.80 7.56
CA VAL A 10 -9.92 4.60 8.94
C VAL A 10 -8.53 3.97 8.91
N THR A 11 -7.58 4.54 9.66
CA THR A 11 -6.25 3.95 9.86
C THR A 11 -6.15 3.42 11.27
N SER A 12 -5.76 2.15 11.41
CA SER A 12 -5.49 1.56 12.72
C SER A 12 -4.28 2.24 13.37
N LYS A 13 -4.46 2.80 14.56
CA LYS A 13 -3.36 3.32 15.38
C LYS A 13 -2.83 2.21 16.27
N VAL A 14 -1.51 2.02 16.29
CA VAL A 14 -0.86 1.12 17.23
C VAL A 14 -0.87 1.79 18.61
N GLY A 15 -1.50 1.15 19.58
CA GLY A 15 -1.60 1.59 20.97
C GLY A 15 -1.83 0.39 21.88
N GLY A 16 -1.93 0.59 23.20
CA GLY A 16 -2.00 -0.52 24.17
C GLY A 16 -3.12 -1.53 23.91
N LEU A 17 -4.29 -1.07 23.46
CA LEU A 17 -5.41 -1.95 23.09
C LEU A 17 -5.20 -2.70 21.77
N ALA A 18 -4.39 -2.15 20.85
CA ALA A 18 -4.15 -2.76 19.54
C ALA A 18 -3.40 -4.10 19.64
N SER A 19 -2.62 -4.30 20.71
CA SER A 19 -1.88 -5.54 20.97
C SER A 19 -2.77 -6.78 21.16
N PHE A 20 -4.05 -6.58 21.50
CA PHE A 20 -5.02 -7.66 21.72
C PHE A 20 -5.93 -7.91 20.52
N ILE A 21 -5.78 -7.14 19.43
CA ILE A 21 -6.63 -7.23 18.25
C ILE A 21 -5.97 -8.12 17.20
N THR A 22 -6.68 -9.16 16.75
CA THR A 22 -6.24 -9.99 15.64
C THR A 22 -6.71 -9.39 14.31
N LYS A 23 -5.78 -9.20 13.37
CA LYS A 23 -6.10 -8.72 12.03
C LYS A 23 -6.69 -9.87 11.22
N LYS A 24 -7.95 -9.73 10.79
CA LYS A 24 -8.57 -10.64 9.82
C LYS A 24 -8.51 -10.06 8.42
N ASP A 25 -8.23 -10.92 7.46
CA ASP A 25 -8.21 -10.57 6.05
C ASP A 25 -9.62 -10.34 5.52
N LYS A 26 -9.74 -9.38 4.61
CA LYS A 26 -10.99 -9.06 3.92
C LYS A 26 -10.80 -9.25 2.42
N CYS A 27 -11.88 -9.65 1.75
CA CYS A 27 -11.97 -9.70 0.31
C CYS A 27 -11.71 -8.31 -0.28
N ILE A 28 -10.86 -8.22 -1.30
CA ILE A 28 -10.50 -6.93 -1.92
C ILE A 28 -11.71 -6.32 -2.63
N GLY A 29 -12.55 -7.12 -3.29
CA GLY A 29 -13.75 -6.66 -3.99
C GLY A 29 -14.88 -6.25 -3.04
N CYS A 30 -15.50 -7.22 -2.34
CA CYS A 30 -16.72 -7.00 -1.56
C CYS A 30 -16.50 -6.64 -0.08
N LYS A 31 -15.25 -6.63 0.40
CA LYS A 31 -14.87 -6.35 1.81
C LYS A 31 -15.41 -7.34 2.86
N THR A 32 -16.00 -8.47 2.46
CA THR A 32 -16.36 -9.57 3.37
C THR A 32 -15.12 -10.14 4.06
N VAL A 33 -15.24 -10.51 5.34
CA VAL A 33 -14.17 -11.15 6.11
C VAL A 33 -13.93 -12.56 5.57
N LEU A 34 -12.68 -12.90 5.28
CA LEU A 34 -12.27 -14.21 4.77
C LEU A 34 -12.00 -15.17 5.92
N GLN A 35 -12.34 -16.46 5.73
CA GLN A 35 -12.05 -17.51 6.71
C GLN A 35 -10.59 -17.96 6.63
N GLU A 36 -10.07 -18.10 5.41
CA GLU A 36 -8.67 -18.45 5.15
C GLU A 36 -7.80 -17.19 5.07
N GLN A 37 -6.75 -17.14 5.88
CA GLN A 37 -5.75 -16.07 5.82
C GLN A 37 -4.88 -16.22 4.57
N GLY A 38 -4.53 -15.10 3.95
CA GLY A 38 -3.66 -15.07 2.76
C GLY A 38 -4.39 -15.11 1.41
N THR A 39 -5.68 -15.46 1.36
CA THR A 39 -6.46 -15.39 0.11
C THR A 39 -6.86 -13.94 -0.21
N ALA A 40 -6.79 -13.51 -1.47
CA ALA A 40 -7.12 -12.14 -1.89
C ALA A 40 -8.64 -11.90 -2.03
N LEU A 41 -9.37 -12.89 -2.55
CA LEU A 41 -10.78 -12.80 -2.94
C LEU A 41 -11.62 -13.91 -2.31
N CYS A 42 -12.92 -13.65 -2.11
CA CYS A 42 -13.89 -14.68 -1.77
C CYS A 42 -14.33 -15.46 -3.02
N SER A 43 -14.96 -16.62 -2.83
CA SER A 43 -15.41 -17.50 -3.92
C SER A 43 -16.27 -16.80 -4.98
N TYR A 44 -17.12 -15.84 -4.57
CA TYR A 44 -17.95 -15.05 -5.48
C TYR A 44 -17.16 -14.02 -6.30
N CYS A 45 -16.17 -13.37 -5.70
CA CYS A 45 -15.37 -12.36 -6.40
C CYS A 45 -14.29 -12.98 -7.29
N LYS A 46 -14.02 -14.28 -7.15
CA LYS A 46 -12.97 -14.99 -7.89
C LYS A 46 -13.22 -15.02 -9.39
N GLU A 47 -14.47 -15.02 -9.84
CA GLU A 47 -14.80 -14.94 -11.28
C GLU A 47 -14.28 -13.66 -11.95
N LYS A 48 -14.16 -12.56 -11.18
CA LYS A 48 -13.68 -11.26 -11.65
C LYS A 48 -12.28 -10.94 -11.14
N GLU A 49 -11.49 -11.97 -10.86
CA GLU A 49 -10.15 -11.81 -10.28
C GLU A 49 -9.23 -10.94 -11.14
N GLY A 50 -9.25 -11.11 -12.47
CA GLY A 50 -8.46 -10.30 -13.39
C GLY A 50 -8.74 -8.80 -13.29
N ASP A 51 -10.02 -8.41 -13.20
CA ASP A 51 -10.42 -7.00 -13.07
C ASP A 51 -9.92 -6.37 -11.77
N TYR A 52 -9.96 -7.13 -10.66
CA TYR A 52 -9.45 -6.65 -9.38
C TYR A 52 -7.93 -6.57 -9.39
N PHE A 53 -7.25 -7.60 -9.91
CA PHE A 53 -5.80 -7.62 -10.00
C PHE A 53 -5.27 -6.46 -10.84
N GLN A 54 -5.86 -6.22 -12.02
CA GLN A 54 -5.47 -5.12 -12.89
C GLN A 54 -5.55 -3.76 -12.18
N LYS A 55 -6.65 -3.48 -11.48
CA LYS A 55 -6.82 -2.23 -10.72
C LYS A 55 -5.75 -2.05 -9.64
N GLU A 56 -5.42 -3.11 -8.91
CA GLU A 56 -4.40 -3.05 -7.86
C GLU A 56 -2.99 -2.86 -8.44
N ILE A 57 -2.70 -3.44 -9.61
CA ILE A 57 -1.43 -3.27 -10.33
C ILE A 57 -1.29 -1.84 -10.88
N GLU A 58 -2.34 -1.29 -11.50
CA GLU A 58 -2.35 0.11 -11.95
C GLU A 58 -2.06 1.06 -10.77
N SER A 59 -2.69 0.83 -9.62
CA SER A 59 -2.42 1.62 -8.42
C SER A 59 -0.99 1.44 -7.88
N LEU A 60 -0.38 0.26 -8.01
CA LEU A 60 1.02 0.03 -7.62
C LEU A 60 1.95 0.83 -8.54
N GLN A 61 1.73 0.77 -9.85
CA GLN A 61 2.53 1.48 -10.84
C GLN A 61 2.54 3.00 -10.58
N GLU A 62 1.38 3.59 -10.26
CA GLU A 62 1.32 5.00 -9.87
C GLU A 62 2.14 5.34 -8.61
N LEU A 63 2.15 4.43 -7.62
CA LEU A 63 2.92 4.62 -6.39
C LEU A 63 4.43 4.48 -6.64
N GLU A 64 4.84 3.54 -7.49
CA GLU A 64 6.24 3.34 -7.90
C GLU A 64 6.79 4.54 -8.67
N GLU A 65 6.00 5.11 -9.57
CA GLU A 65 6.38 6.33 -10.30
C GLU A 65 6.58 7.51 -9.32
N LYS A 66 5.60 7.73 -8.42
CA LYS A 66 5.69 8.76 -7.38
C LYS A 66 6.90 8.55 -6.47
N PHE A 67 7.16 7.31 -6.07
CA PHE A 67 8.31 6.95 -5.24
C PHE A 67 9.61 7.31 -5.95
N THR A 68 9.77 6.85 -7.19
CA THR A 68 10.97 7.08 -7.99
C THR A 68 11.24 8.57 -8.17
N ARG A 69 10.21 9.36 -8.48
CA ARG A 69 10.35 10.81 -8.64
C ARG A 69 10.81 11.49 -7.34
N LEU A 70 10.11 11.26 -6.24
CA LEU A 70 10.43 11.93 -4.96
C LEU A 70 11.80 11.48 -4.41
N TRP A 71 12.13 10.21 -4.56
CA TRP A 71 13.40 9.66 -4.07
C TRP A 71 14.59 10.18 -4.87
N THR A 72 14.48 10.23 -6.20
CA THR A 72 15.54 10.79 -7.05
C THR A 72 15.69 12.31 -6.87
N GLU A 73 14.61 13.05 -6.63
CA GLU A 73 14.67 14.47 -6.23
C GLU A 73 15.48 14.66 -4.94
N CYS A 74 15.26 13.80 -3.94
CA CYS A 74 16.02 13.82 -2.69
C CYS A 74 17.52 13.51 -2.90
N GLN A 75 17.85 12.47 -3.67
CA GLN A 75 19.24 12.12 -3.97
C GLN A 75 19.97 13.24 -4.72
N ARG A 76 19.28 13.92 -5.65
CA ARG A 76 19.83 15.11 -6.33
C ARG A 76 20.07 16.27 -5.36
N CYS A 77 19.13 16.53 -4.45
CA CYS A 77 19.25 17.59 -3.45
C CYS A 77 20.45 17.35 -2.50
N GLN A 78 20.74 16.09 -2.15
CA GLN A 78 21.88 15.73 -1.29
C GLN A 78 23.21 15.69 -2.04
N GLY A 79 23.19 15.44 -3.36
CA GLY A 79 24.40 15.30 -4.17
C GLY A 79 25.07 13.91 -4.09
N ALA A 80 24.59 13.03 -3.21
CA ALA A 80 25.04 11.64 -3.09
C ALA A 80 23.99 10.69 -3.68
N ARG A 81 24.42 9.77 -4.56
CA ARG A 81 23.53 8.82 -5.26
C ARG A 81 23.55 7.41 -4.69
N LEU A 82 24.69 7.00 -4.14
CA LEU A 82 24.92 5.65 -3.61
C LEU A 82 24.65 5.57 -2.10
N GLU A 83 24.68 6.71 -1.42
CA GLU A 83 24.46 6.80 0.02
C GLU A 83 22.98 7.05 0.34
N ASP A 84 22.61 6.74 1.58
CA ASP A 84 21.25 6.92 2.08
C ASP A 84 20.85 8.40 2.21
N VAL A 85 19.55 8.67 2.02
CA VAL A 85 18.98 10.00 2.15
C VAL A 85 18.61 10.36 3.59
N LEU A 86 19.56 10.95 4.32
CA LEU A 86 19.43 11.32 5.74
C LEU A 86 18.88 12.74 6.02
N CYS A 87 18.20 13.37 5.06
CA CYS A 87 17.61 14.70 5.25
C CYS A 87 16.48 14.72 6.30
N THR A 88 16.46 15.72 7.19
CA THR A 88 15.42 15.92 8.23
C THR A 88 14.74 17.28 8.20
N ASN A 89 14.92 18.05 7.12
CA ASN A 89 14.32 19.38 6.95
C ASN A 89 12.79 19.28 6.90
N ARG A 90 12.12 19.87 7.90
CA ARG A 90 10.65 19.84 8.03
C ARG A 90 9.94 20.85 7.12
N ASP A 91 10.65 21.88 6.67
CA ASP A 91 10.13 22.89 5.74
C ASP A 91 10.17 22.41 4.28
N CYS A 92 10.88 21.31 4.01
CA CYS A 92 10.87 20.68 2.69
C CYS A 92 9.53 19.95 2.45
N PRO A 93 8.78 20.28 1.39
CA PRO A 93 7.51 19.63 1.10
C PRO A 93 7.65 18.11 0.85
N ILE A 94 8.81 17.66 0.36
CA ILE A 94 9.08 16.25 0.04
C ILE A 94 9.29 15.40 1.32
N PHE A 95 9.69 16.01 2.44
CA PHE A 95 10.14 15.26 3.62
C PHE A 95 9.10 14.27 4.15
N TYR A 96 7.84 14.70 4.29
CA TYR A 96 6.74 13.83 4.70
C TYR A 96 6.16 13.02 3.52
N MET A 97 6.14 13.60 2.32
CA MET A 97 5.62 12.92 1.13
C MET A 97 6.39 11.64 0.80
N ARG A 98 7.73 11.66 0.83
CA ARG A 98 8.56 10.47 0.57
C ARG A 98 8.27 9.33 1.55
N ARG A 99 8.10 9.65 2.84
CA ARG A 99 7.79 8.67 3.89
C ARG A 99 6.41 8.06 3.71
N LYS A 100 5.44 8.90 3.34
CA LYS A 100 4.08 8.44 3.05
C LYS A 100 4.07 7.49 1.85
N VAL A 101 4.66 7.88 0.73
CA VAL A 101 4.68 7.06 -0.49
C VAL A 101 5.41 5.72 -0.25
N GLN A 102 6.51 5.72 0.50
CA GLN A 102 7.21 4.49 0.88
C GLN A 102 6.29 3.53 1.67
N LYS A 103 5.51 4.06 2.62
CA LYS A 103 4.55 3.27 3.38
C LYS A 103 3.41 2.75 2.51
N ASP A 104 2.81 3.64 1.71
CA ASP A 104 1.69 3.31 0.81
C ASP A 104 2.11 2.23 -0.20
N LEU A 105 3.32 2.31 -0.76
CA LEU A 105 3.88 1.31 -1.68
C LEU A 105 4.12 -0.04 -0.99
N THR A 106 4.61 -0.02 0.26
CA THR A 106 4.77 -1.25 1.05
C THR A 106 3.43 -1.92 1.33
N ASP A 107 2.41 -1.13 1.66
CA ASP A 107 1.06 -1.63 1.93
C ASP A 107 0.38 -2.16 0.66
N GLN A 108 0.57 -1.50 -0.49
CA GLN A 108 0.06 -1.94 -1.78
C GLN A 108 0.72 -3.25 -2.25
N ASN A 109 2.04 -3.37 -2.09
CA ASN A 109 2.75 -4.62 -2.39
C ASN A 109 2.20 -5.82 -1.60
N ARG A 110 1.87 -5.63 -0.32
CA ARG A 110 1.24 -6.68 0.51
C ARG A 110 -0.12 -7.12 -0.03
N ILE A 111 -0.88 -6.21 -0.65
CA ILE A 111 -2.17 -6.55 -1.27
C ILE A 111 -1.93 -7.42 -2.51
N ILE A 112 -0.98 -7.02 -3.37
CA ILE A 112 -0.65 -7.75 -4.59
C ILE A 112 -0.05 -9.13 -4.28
N SER A 113 0.78 -9.25 -3.24
CA SER A 113 1.33 -10.54 -2.79
C SER A 113 0.25 -11.57 -2.44
N ARG A 114 -0.98 -11.16 -2.10
CA ARG A 114 -2.08 -12.09 -1.81
C ARG A 114 -2.66 -12.75 -3.07
N PHE A 115 -2.41 -12.20 -4.26
CA PHE A 115 -2.79 -12.83 -5.52
C PHE A 115 -1.72 -13.81 -6.02
N ASN A 116 -0.45 -13.57 -5.69
CA ASN A 116 0.67 -14.43 -6.09
C ASN A 116 0.86 -15.60 -5.11
N ALA A 117 0.00 -16.62 -5.22
CA ALA A 117 0.14 -17.87 -4.47
C ALA A 117 1.13 -18.88 -5.10
N ALA A 118 1.76 -18.55 -6.24
CA ALA A 118 2.73 -19.43 -6.89
C ALA A 118 4.15 -18.86 -6.71
N PRO A 119 5.06 -19.54 -5.99
CA PRO A 119 6.47 -19.22 -6.09
C PRO A 119 6.91 -19.43 -7.54
N LEU A 120 7.64 -18.46 -8.10
CA LEU A 120 8.37 -18.65 -9.35
C LEU A 120 9.52 -19.63 -9.06
N ASN A 121 9.23 -20.92 -9.16
CA ASN A 121 10.19 -22.01 -9.11
C ASN A 121 10.62 -22.36 -10.54
N TRP A 122 11.57 -21.59 -11.07
CA TRP A 122 12.45 -22.08 -12.12
C TRP A 122 13.77 -22.51 -11.49
#